data_AF-A0A1G0CM34-F1
#
_entry.id   AF-A0A1G0CM34-F1
#
_cell.length_a   1.000
_cell.length_b   1.000
_cell.length_c   1.000
_cell.angle_alpha   90.00
_cell.angle_beta   90.00
_cell.angle_gamma   90.00
#
_symmetry.space_group_name_H-M   'P 1'
#
loop_
_entity.id
_entity.type
_entity.pdbx_description
1 polymer ?
#
loop_
_entity_poly.entity_id
_entity_poly.type
_entity_poly.pdbx_seq_one_letter_code
_entity_poly.pdbx_strand_id
1 'polypeptide(L)'
;MKTILSIALIVSGLFILAGCPVSSTYPLGKKGDVKLDTRLIGTFSNTVGDVEADKIIVTKGSEANTYNVHVEEKGSSFMADGEDFVGWLTKMDDQTFFVLQQLIDGEAEETYYVYHIEFNKSGFTSSDISLKVNGVDAITSIEAYREEVKASMGMEGFLASQIEWKKD
;
A
#
# COMPACT_ATOMS: atom_id res chain seq x y z
N MET A 1 12.70 -32.43 45.22
CA MET A 1 13.69 -31.64 44.44
C MET A 1 13.37 -31.77 42.97
N LYS A 2 13.12 -30.62 42.31
CA LYS A 2 13.13 -30.35 40.86
C LYS A 2 12.01 -31.03 40.05
N THR A 3 10.87 -30.37 39.79
CA THR A 3 10.62 -29.51 38.60
C THR A 3 11.38 -30.00 37.35
N ILE A 4 10.72 -30.29 36.23
CA ILE A 4 10.32 -29.26 35.26
C ILE A 4 9.09 -29.72 34.46
N LEU A 5 8.14 -28.78 34.39
CA LEU A 5 6.90 -28.82 33.63
C LEU A 5 7.12 -29.14 32.15
N SER A 6 6.17 -29.92 31.64
CA SER A 6 5.87 -30.14 30.24
C SER A 6 5.93 -28.85 29.41
N ILE A 7 6.61 -28.98 28.28
CA ILE A 7 6.62 -28.05 27.15
C ILE A 7 5.18 -27.77 26.73
N ALA A 8 4.66 -26.61 27.12
CA ALA A 8 3.46 -26.02 26.52
C ALA A 8 3.94 -25.01 25.47
N LEU A 9 3.85 -25.45 24.22
CA LEU A 9 4.07 -24.70 23.00
C LEU A 9 3.57 -23.24 23.15
N ILE A 10 4.49 -22.29 23.01
CA ILE A 10 4.17 -20.88 22.87
C ILE A 10 3.37 -20.70 21.59
N VAL A 11 2.08 -20.45 21.79
CA VAL A 11 1.18 -19.77 20.87
C VAL A 11 1.70 -18.34 20.71
N SER A 12 2.33 -18.01 19.59
CA SER A 12 2.39 -16.64 19.00
C SER A 12 3.28 -16.64 17.74
N GLY A 13 2.93 -17.46 16.75
CA GLY A 13 3.77 -17.62 15.56
C GLY A 13 3.02 -18.05 14.29
N LEU A 14 1.69 -17.96 14.29
CA LEU A 14 0.95 -17.88 13.03
C LEU A 14 1.10 -16.45 12.55
N PHE A 15 2.26 -16.20 11.93
CA PHE A 15 2.40 -15.19 10.90
C PHE A 15 1.20 -15.36 9.96
N ILE A 16 0.20 -14.48 10.09
CA ILE A 16 -0.81 -14.29 9.08
C ILE A 16 -0.06 -13.66 7.91
N LEU A 17 0.51 -14.54 7.08
CA LEU A 17 1.08 -14.28 5.77
C LEU A 17 -0.08 -14.10 4.78
N ALA A 18 -0.92 -13.11 5.04
CA ALA A 18 -1.77 -12.48 4.06
C ALA A 18 -1.52 -10.99 4.26
N GLY A 19 -0.77 -10.39 3.33
CA GLY A 19 -0.53 -8.96 3.34
C GLY A 19 -1.89 -8.28 3.24
N CYS A 20 -2.36 -7.74 4.36
CA CYS A 20 -3.36 -6.70 4.31
C CYS A 20 -2.59 -5.40 4.11
N PRO A 21 -3.05 -4.50 3.22
CA PRO A 21 -2.38 -3.24 2.98
C PRO A 21 -2.37 -2.48 4.30
N VAL A 22 -1.16 -2.05 4.70
CA VAL A 22 -0.97 -1.29 5.92
C VAL A 22 -1.61 0.08 5.74
N SER A 23 -2.70 0.33 6.46
CA SER A 23 -3.22 1.68 6.62
C SER A 23 -2.42 2.44 7.70
N SER A 24 -2.31 3.75 7.52
CA SER A 24 -1.62 4.64 8.46
C SER A 24 -2.36 5.96 8.56
N THR A 25 -2.14 6.70 9.66
CA THR A 25 -2.57 8.09 9.83
C THR A 25 -1.57 9.10 9.30
N TYR A 26 -0.40 8.66 8.83
CA TYR A 26 0.60 9.51 8.20
C TYR A 26 0.94 8.98 6.80
N PRO A 27 1.09 9.85 5.79
CA PRO A 27 1.52 9.41 4.48
C PRO A 27 3.02 9.11 4.44
N LEU A 28 3.44 8.16 3.59
CA LEU A 28 4.88 7.84 3.42
C LEU A 28 5.69 8.98 2.78
N GLY A 29 5.03 9.92 2.11
CA GLY A 29 5.64 11.12 1.55
C GLY A 29 4.62 12.20 1.30
N LYS A 30 5.07 13.44 1.15
CA LYS A 30 4.18 14.58 0.97
C LYS A 30 3.58 14.56 -0.43
N LYS A 31 2.30 14.93 -0.49
CA LYS A 31 1.57 15.14 -1.73
C LYS A 31 2.28 16.18 -2.58
N GLY A 32 2.42 15.92 -3.88
CA GLY A 32 2.96 16.87 -4.85
C GLY A 32 4.49 16.83 -5.09
N ASP A 33 5.25 16.14 -4.23
CA ASP A 33 6.73 16.14 -4.27
C ASP A 33 7.31 15.44 -5.52
N VAL A 34 6.67 14.36 -5.97
CA VAL A 34 7.11 13.62 -7.16
C VAL A 34 6.25 14.04 -8.34
N LYS A 35 6.90 14.37 -9.47
CA LYS A 35 6.22 14.74 -10.71
C LYS A 35 5.23 13.64 -11.12
N LEU A 36 4.05 14.07 -11.56
CA LEU A 36 3.04 13.18 -12.14
C LEU A 36 3.64 12.32 -13.26
N ASP A 37 3.52 11.01 -13.12
CA ASP A 37 3.78 10.04 -14.18
C ASP A 37 2.49 9.72 -14.93
N THR A 38 2.39 10.15 -16.19
CA THR A 38 1.19 9.96 -17.01
C THR A 38 0.96 8.50 -17.40
N ARG A 39 1.94 7.61 -17.23
CA ARG A 39 1.75 6.17 -17.49
C ARG A 39 0.73 5.55 -16.55
N LEU A 40 0.59 6.10 -15.34
CA LEU A 40 -0.37 5.67 -14.33
C LEU A 40 -1.80 6.15 -14.63
N ILE A 41 -2.02 7.05 -15.60
CA ILE A 41 -3.37 7.49 -15.98
C ILE A 41 -4.00 6.47 -16.94
N GLY A 42 -5.16 5.95 -16.59
CA GLY A 42 -5.92 5.00 -17.40
C GLY A 42 -6.85 4.14 -16.55
N THR A 43 -7.52 3.20 -17.23
CA THR A 43 -8.24 2.11 -16.59
C THR A 43 -7.34 0.89 -16.56
N PHE A 44 -7.26 0.25 -15.40
CA PHE A 44 -6.42 -0.92 -15.21
C PHE A 44 -7.24 -2.04 -14.57
N SER A 45 -7.00 -3.25 -15.04
CA SER A 45 -7.62 -4.47 -14.53
C SER A 45 -6.55 -5.50 -14.16
N ASN A 46 -6.89 -6.38 -13.23
CA ASN A 46 -6.10 -7.56 -12.92
C ASN A 46 -7.02 -8.78 -12.79
N THR A 47 -6.43 -9.97 -12.68
CA THR A 47 -7.19 -11.23 -12.53
C THR A 47 -6.67 -12.05 -11.34
N VAL A 48 -5.98 -11.40 -10.41
CA VAL A 48 -5.43 -12.05 -9.22
C VAL A 48 -6.59 -12.22 -8.24
N GLY A 49 -6.77 -13.42 -7.69
CA GLY A 49 -7.78 -13.64 -6.65
C GLY A 49 -7.30 -13.08 -5.30
N ASP A 50 -8.24 -12.75 -4.42
CA ASP A 50 -7.97 -12.26 -3.06
C ASP A 50 -7.16 -10.96 -3.02
N VAL A 51 -7.59 -9.98 -3.84
CA VAL A 51 -7.06 -8.61 -3.90
C VAL A 51 -8.11 -7.58 -3.52
N GLU A 52 -7.71 -6.33 -3.28
CA GLU A 52 -8.60 -5.26 -2.86
C GLU A 52 -9.45 -4.76 -4.03
N ALA A 53 -8.88 -4.71 -5.24
CA ALA A 53 -9.58 -4.22 -6.42
C ALA A 53 -9.26 -5.12 -7.62
N ASP A 54 -10.28 -5.46 -8.38
CA ASP A 54 -10.14 -6.16 -9.67
C ASP A 54 -9.93 -5.15 -10.79
N LYS A 55 -10.50 -3.94 -10.64
CA LYS A 55 -10.42 -2.85 -11.62
C LYS A 55 -10.37 -1.48 -10.98
N ILE A 56 -9.47 -0.64 -11.48
CA ILE A 56 -9.29 0.75 -11.04
C ILE A 56 -9.29 1.72 -12.22
N ILE A 57 -9.74 2.93 -11.97
CA ILE A 57 -9.63 4.06 -12.89
C ILE A 57 -8.76 5.12 -12.23
N VAL A 58 -7.68 5.50 -12.89
CA VAL A 58 -6.76 6.53 -12.44
C VAL A 58 -6.82 7.70 -13.41
N THR A 59 -7.20 8.86 -12.91
CA THR A 59 -7.23 10.12 -13.68
C THR A 59 -6.34 11.17 -13.04
N LYS A 60 -6.10 12.27 -13.76
CA LYS A 60 -5.34 13.39 -13.22
C LYS A 60 -6.14 14.07 -12.11
N GLY A 61 -5.52 14.26 -10.95
CA GLY A 61 -6.11 14.98 -9.83
C GLY A 61 -6.24 16.49 -10.08
N SER A 62 -7.02 17.15 -9.22
CA SER A 62 -7.22 18.61 -9.24
C SER A 62 -6.00 19.37 -8.72
N GLU A 63 -5.25 18.77 -7.80
CA GLU A 63 -4.01 19.31 -7.24
C GLU A 63 -2.79 18.98 -8.12
N ALA A 64 -1.69 19.71 -7.93
CA ALA A 64 -0.47 19.48 -8.68
C ALA A 64 0.14 18.11 -8.33
N ASN A 65 0.49 17.34 -9.36
CA ASN A 65 1.10 16.01 -9.24
C ASN A 65 0.30 14.97 -8.42
N THR A 66 -1.03 15.06 -8.46
CA THR A 66 -1.90 14.06 -7.84
C THR A 66 -2.74 13.32 -8.87
N TYR A 67 -3.35 12.24 -8.41
CA TYR A 67 -4.28 11.39 -9.14
C TYR A 67 -5.61 11.35 -8.39
N ASN A 68 -6.70 11.21 -9.14
CA ASN A 68 -7.93 10.65 -8.58
C ASN A 68 -7.93 9.17 -8.94
N VAL A 69 -8.14 8.31 -7.95
CA VAL A 69 -8.21 6.86 -8.12
C VAL A 69 -9.58 6.41 -7.68
N HIS A 70 -10.28 5.70 -8.56
CA HIS A 70 -11.58 5.10 -8.29
C HIS A 70 -11.48 3.59 -8.44
N VAL A 71 -11.98 2.84 -7.46
CA VAL A 71 -12.12 1.38 -7.53
C VAL A 71 -13.45 1.06 -8.22
N GLU A 72 -13.38 0.79 -9.52
CA GLU A 72 -14.54 0.48 -10.36
C GLU A 72 -15.11 -0.92 -10.07
N GLU A 73 -14.22 -1.90 -9.84
CA GLU A 73 -14.62 -3.27 -9.48
C GLU A 73 -13.81 -3.71 -8.25
N LYS A 74 -14.51 -3.97 -7.14
CA LYS A 74 -13.91 -4.44 -5.88
C LYS A 74 -13.46 -5.89 -5.99
N GLY A 75 -12.28 -6.17 -5.49
CA GLY A 75 -11.82 -7.52 -5.28
C GLY A 75 -12.37 -8.11 -3.97
N SER A 76 -12.14 -9.41 -3.74
CA SER A 76 -12.70 -10.14 -2.60
C SER A 76 -12.18 -9.69 -1.23
N SER A 77 -11.07 -8.96 -1.17
CA SER A 77 -10.47 -8.44 0.07
C SER A 77 -10.61 -6.92 0.23
N PHE A 78 -11.51 -6.28 -0.52
CA PHE A 78 -11.77 -4.84 -0.37
C PHE A 78 -12.29 -4.50 1.03
N MET A 79 -11.54 -3.71 1.78
CA MET A 79 -11.85 -3.33 3.17
C MET A 79 -11.90 -1.82 3.42
N ALA A 80 -11.65 -0.99 2.41
CA ALA A 80 -11.76 0.47 2.56
C ALA A 80 -13.23 0.90 2.67
N ASP A 81 -13.51 1.95 3.43
CA ASP A 81 -14.87 2.49 3.60
C ASP A 81 -15.37 3.28 2.38
N GLY A 82 -14.47 3.61 1.44
CA GLY A 82 -14.77 4.37 0.23
C GLY A 82 -14.03 3.82 -0.99
N GLU A 83 -14.60 4.02 -2.18
CA GLU A 83 -14.04 3.57 -3.47
C GLU A 83 -13.14 4.62 -4.12
N ASP A 84 -13.14 5.84 -3.60
CA ASP A 84 -12.42 6.98 -4.15
C ASP A 84 -11.22 7.35 -3.28
N PHE A 85 -10.12 7.69 -3.95
CA PHE A 85 -8.87 8.05 -3.30
C PHE A 85 -8.18 9.19 -4.03
N VAL A 86 -7.46 10.03 -3.27
CA VAL A 86 -6.44 10.93 -3.82
C VAL A 86 -5.10 10.21 -3.79
N GLY A 87 -4.50 10.01 -4.96
CA GLY A 87 -3.22 9.35 -5.12
C GLY A 87 -2.07 10.32 -5.36
N TRP A 88 -0.85 9.97 -4.93
CA TRP A 88 0.39 10.59 -5.39
C TRP A 88 1.57 9.64 -5.29
N LEU A 89 2.62 9.92 -6.08
CA LEU A 89 3.85 9.16 -6.01
C LEU A 89 4.78 9.74 -4.94
N THR A 90 5.51 8.87 -4.27
CA THR A 90 6.68 9.21 -3.44
C THR A 90 7.84 8.30 -3.80
N LYS A 91 9.06 8.74 -3.48
CA LYS A 91 10.27 7.96 -3.69
C LYS A 91 11.07 7.80 -2.41
N MET A 92 11.65 6.61 -2.26
CA MET A 92 12.66 6.31 -1.25
C MET A 92 13.72 5.48 -1.94
N ASP A 93 14.96 5.97 -1.88
CA ASP A 93 16.09 5.42 -2.64
C ASP A 93 15.73 5.29 -4.14
N ASP A 94 15.80 4.09 -4.71
CA ASP A 94 15.45 3.79 -6.11
C ASP A 94 14.01 3.26 -6.30
N GLN A 95 13.24 3.14 -5.21
CA GLN A 95 11.88 2.60 -5.24
C GLN A 95 10.82 3.70 -5.35
N THR A 96 9.73 3.38 -6.04
CA THR A 96 8.57 4.25 -6.19
C THR A 96 7.39 3.67 -5.45
N PHE A 97 6.72 4.49 -4.66
CA PHE A 97 5.53 4.11 -3.91
C PHE A 97 4.35 4.96 -4.35
N PHE A 98 3.19 4.32 -4.44
CA PHE A 98 1.92 4.97 -4.68
C PHE A 98 1.19 5.10 -3.34
N VAL A 99 1.02 6.35 -2.89
CA VAL A 99 0.28 6.67 -1.67
C VAL A 99 -1.16 7.00 -2.07
N LEU A 100 -2.13 6.37 -1.43
CA LEU A 100 -3.55 6.61 -1.61
C LEU A 100 -4.14 7.15 -0.30
N GLN A 101 -4.75 8.33 -0.36
CA GLN A 101 -5.53 8.90 0.72
C GLN A 101 -7.01 8.61 0.47
N GLN A 102 -7.69 8.02 1.43
CA GLN A 102 -9.10 7.66 1.31
C GLN A 102 -9.99 8.91 1.26
N LEU A 103 -11.04 8.85 0.42
CA LEU A 103 -12.12 9.81 0.41
C LEU A 103 -13.40 9.16 0.93
N ILE A 104 -14.10 9.83 1.85
CA ILE A 104 -15.43 9.45 2.32
C ILE A 104 -16.36 10.62 2.04
N ASP A 105 -17.45 10.37 1.30
CA ASP A 105 -18.39 11.40 0.86
C ASP A 105 -17.73 12.62 0.18
N GLY A 106 -16.60 12.40 -0.51
CA GLY A 106 -15.81 13.42 -1.21
C GLY A 106 -14.82 14.20 -0.34
N GLU A 107 -14.78 13.92 0.96
CA GLU A 107 -13.86 14.55 1.92
C GLU A 107 -12.64 13.66 2.18
N ALA A 108 -11.47 14.29 2.34
CA ALA A 108 -10.22 13.56 2.51
C ALA A 108 -9.97 13.15 3.96
N GLU A 109 -9.79 11.85 4.20
CA GLU A 109 -9.56 11.29 5.52
C GLU A 109 -8.07 11.18 5.85
N GLU A 110 -7.72 11.10 7.13
CA GLU A 110 -6.37 10.75 7.59
C GLU A 110 -6.13 9.24 7.56
N THR A 111 -6.57 8.57 6.50
CA THR A 111 -6.31 7.15 6.24
C THR A 111 -5.55 7.02 4.94
N TYR A 112 -4.30 6.55 5.05
CA TYR A 112 -3.37 6.41 3.94
C TYR A 112 -3.00 4.95 3.72
N TYR A 113 -3.04 4.52 2.46
CA TYR A 113 -2.55 3.23 2.00
C TYR A 113 -1.32 3.44 1.14
N VAL A 114 -0.40 2.48 1.16
CA VAL A 114 0.87 2.59 0.43
C VAL A 114 1.19 1.28 -0.28
N TYR A 115 1.46 1.40 -1.57
CA TYR A 115 1.87 0.28 -2.41
C TYR A 115 3.21 0.60 -3.07
N HIS A 116 4.11 -0.36 -3.11
CA HIS A 116 5.25 -0.28 -4.02
C HIS A 116 4.75 -0.45 -5.45
N ILE A 117 5.26 0.33 -6.41
CA ILE A 117 4.88 0.19 -7.83
C ILE A 117 6.09 0.14 -8.76
N GLU A 118 5.96 -0.67 -9.81
CA GLU A 118 6.92 -0.71 -10.93
C GLU A 118 6.18 -0.67 -12.27
N PHE A 119 6.59 0.23 -13.16
CA PHE A 119 6.00 0.28 -14.50
C PHE A 119 6.59 -0.79 -15.41
N ASN A 120 5.72 -1.48 -16.13
CA ASN A 120 6.10 -2.43 -17.18
C ASN A 120 5.54 -1.94 -18.53
N LYS A 121 5.61 -2.78 -19.58
CA LYS A 121 5.17 -2.37 -20.93
C LYS A 121 3.65 -2.29 -21.08
N SER A 122 2.90 -3.08 -20.31
CA SER A 122 1.45 -3.25 -20.40
C SER A 122 0.68 -2.50 -19.31
N GLY A 123 1.38 -1.91 -18.34
CA GLY A 123 0.80 -1.20 -17.21
C GLY A 123 1.82 -1.06 -16.10
N PHE A 124 1.51 -1.60 -14.92
CA PHE A 124 2.41 -1.60 -13.77
C PHE A 124 2.16 -2.81 -12.88
N THR A 125 3.07 -3.08 -11.95
CA THR A 125 2.83 -3.99 -10.83
C THR A 125 2.70 -3.20 -9.55
N SER A 126 1.81 -3.62 -8.66
CA SER A 126 1.81 -3.16 -7.26
C SER A 126 2.25 -4.29 -6.33
N SER A 127 2.72 -3.94 -5.14
CA SER A 127 2.98 -4.89 -4.06
C SER A 127 2.71 -4.22 -2.73
N ASP A 128 2.16 -4.97 -1.78
CA ASP A 128 2.03 -4.52 -0.40
C ASP A 128 3.42 -4.35 0.21
N ILE A 129 3.55 -3.33 1.06
CA ILE A 129 4.71 -3.19 1.92
C ILE A 129 4.43 -3.79 3.29
N SER A 130 5.38 -4.56 3.79
CA SER A 130 5.38 -5.04 5.17
C SER A 130 6.31 -4.20 6.03
N LEU A 131 5.81 -3.67 7.13
CA LEU A 131 6.61 -3.01 8.16
C LEU A 131 7.14 -4.08 9.13
N LYS A 132 8.46 -4.31 9.11
CA LYS A 132 9.10 -5.49 9.69
C LYS A 132 9.88 -5.22 10.98
N VAL A 133 10.08 -3.95 11.37
CA VAL A 133 10.87 -3.63 12.57
C VAL A 133 9.96 -3.44 13.76
N ASN A 134 9.13 -2.40 13.73
CA ASN A 134 8.19 -2.05 14.80
C ASN A 134 6.75 -2.00 14.28
N GLY A 135 6.54 -2.16 12.97
CA GLY A 135 5.19 -2.20 12.41
C GLY A 135 4.53 -0.82 12.37
N VAL A 136 3.20 -0.82 12.38
CA VAL A 136 2.37 0.40 12.38
C VAL A 136 2.57 1.29 13.61
N ASP A 137 2.95 0.69 14.74
CA ASP A 137 3.13 1.40 16.02
C ASP A 137 4.29 2.41 15.97
N ALA A 138 5.25 2.24 15.06
CA ALA A 138 6.32 3.22 14.85
C ALA A 138 5.86 4.48 14.08
N ILE A 139 4.71 4.45 13.41
CA ILE A 139 4.28 5.53 12.53
C ILE A 139 3.67 6.67 13.34
N THR A 140 4.54 7.54 13.84
CA THR A 140 4.20 8.73 14.64
C THR A 140 4.37 10.05 13.88
N SER A 141 4.94 9.98 12.68
CA SER A 141 5.19 11.09 11.76
C SER A 141 5.54 10.54 10.38
N ILE A 142 5.58 11.40 9.36
CA ILE A 142 6.07 11.04 8.03
C ILE A 142 7.52 10.56 8.12
N GLU A 143 8.35 11.23 8.92
CA GLU A 143 9.75 10.89 9.12
C GLU A 143 9.90 9.50 9.77
N ALA A 144 9.12 9.22 10.83
CA ALA A 144 9.14 7.91 11.49
C ALA A 144 8.65 6.80 10.55
N TYR A 145 7.62 7.05 9.73
CA TYR A 145 7.15 6.09 8.74
C TYR A 145 8.24 5.77 7.70
N ARG A 146 8.91 6.81 7.19
CA ARG A 146 10.01 6.64 6.22
C ARG A 146 11.18 5.86 6.83
N GLU A 147 11.54 6.08 8.08
CA GLU A 147 12.60 5.31 8.74
C GLU A 147 12.20 3.84 8.94
N GLU A 148 10.95 3.56 9.35
CA GLU A 148 10.43 2.19 9.49
C GLU A 148 10.42 1.44 8.14
N VAL A 149 9.94 2.10 7.08
CA VAL A 149 9.95 1.53 5.72
C VAL A 149 11.37 1.28 5.26
N LYS A 150 12.27 2.26 5.42
CA LYS A 150 13.68 2.13 5.02
C LYS A 150 14.38 0.98 5.73
N ALA A 151 14.13 0.82 7.03
CA ALA A 151 14.69 -0.29 7.79
C ALA A 151 14.09 -1.65 7.37
N SER A 152 12.82 -1.66 6.95
CA SER A 152 12.12 -2.86 6.49
C SER A 152 12.50 -3.28 5.06
N MET A 153 12.89 -2.35 4.18
CA MET A 153 13.17 -2.60 2.76
C MET A 153 14.21 -3.70 2.50
N GLY A 154 15.17 -3.89 3.42
CA GLY A 154 16.21 -4.92 3.30
C GLY A 154 15.81 -6.30 3.86
N MET A 155 14.59 -6.45 4.39
CA MET A 155 14.15 -7.66 5.07
C MET A 155 13.35 -8.58 4.14
N GLU A 156 13.47 -9.89 4.35
CA GLU A 156 12.72 -10.89 3.59
C GLU A 156 11.20 -10.66 3.73
N GLY A 157 10.50 -10.67 2.60
CA GLY A 157 9.06 -10.44 2.55
C GLY A 157 8.64 -8.99 2.85
N PHE A 158 9.53 -8.00 2.64
CA PHE A 158 9.16 -6.59 2.62
C PHE A 158 8.09 -6.30 1.57
N LEU A 159 8.31 -6.75 0.33
CA LEU A 159 7.30 -6.74 -0.72
C LEU A 159 6.56 -8.07 -0.71
N ALA A 160 5.24 -8.01 -0.64
CA ALA A 160 4.35 -9.16 -0.70
C ALA A 160 3.23 -8.91 -1.71
N SER A 161 2.48 -9.96 -2.04
CA SER A 161 1.23 -9.85 -2.81
C SER A 161 1.39 -9.06 -4.12
N GLN A 162 2.34 -9.45 -4.99
CA GLN A 162 2.54 -8.73 -6.25
C GLN A 162 1.33 -8.89 -7.17
N ILE A 163 0.75 -7.78 -7.61
CA ILE A 163 -0.38 -7.72 -8.54
C ILE A 163 0.09 -7.09 -9.85
N GLU A 164 -0.20 -7.73 -10.98
CA GLU A 164 0.02 -7.14 -12.30
C GLU A 164 -1.25 -6.42 -12.78
N TRP A 165 -1.16 -5.11 -12.96
CA TRP A 165 -2.21 -4.25 -13.49
C TRP A 165 -2.00 -4.04 -14.99
N LYS A 166 -2.96 -4.52 -15.78
CA LYS A 166 -2.96 -4.35 -17.24
C LYS A 166 -3.85 -3.19 -17.61
N LYS A 167 -3.32 -2.33 -18.46
CA LYS A 167 -4.10 -1.22 -19.02
C LYS A 167 -5.09 -1.77 -20.05
N ASP A 168 -6.34 -1.37 -19.90
CA ASP A 168 -7.42 -1.68 -20.87
C ASP A 168 -7.17 -1.00 -22.23
#